data_AF-A0A8H4RVV4-F1
#
_entry.id   AF-A0A8H4RVV4-F1
#
_cell.length_a   1.000
_cell.length_b   1.000
_cell.length_c   1.000
_cell.angle_alpha   90.00
_cell.angle_beta   90.00
_cell.angle_gamma   90.00
#
_symmetry.space_group_name_H-M   'P 1'
#
loop_
_entity.id
_entity.type
_entity.pdbx_description
1 polymer ?
#
loop_
_entity_poly.entity_id
_entity_poly.type
_entity_poly.pdbx_seq_one_letter_code
_entity_poly.pdbx_strand_id
1 'polypeptide(L)'
;MEDTLWVEWKAPGNLLHSPTQSFMPRDLHSPLKALDVIIITQGLEIPSRNWNGEDSILKCLQPLQLLRNVGSFVIRKVALSSEVPDVIKSLLKNQSVADSFHLEDEPALEAEIGQLVKSNQPVEFLVEMHNNCASYATPFERSGELSDNLMERYCWHRLSNEGDLYRGRIVTPRSGYSSRPHRFQPAYNALYQLFIAVQNGDGVKLKQNRRTVIEAFKNQYQRIGEAVLLLENYFAAFRLQTQQGPTLEFRIQLKMEQKVIERYYSLMPAEIPIRELNYRLNEDVTHNCFESFQKVVDNLDSQFLKTRKARKEPFEWDWLKKPECTIGINEIQGRLDEMINWAAKEPLIGPELQGRLRKPKEFY
;
A
#
# COMPACT_ATOMS: atom_id res chain seq x y z
N MET A 1 6.38 44.84 -6.74
CA MET A 1 7.39 44.13 -5.95
C MET A 1 8.16 43.30 -6.95
N GLU A 2 9.45 43.57 -7.07
CA GLU A 2 10.38 42.71 -7.81
C GLU A 2 10.76 41.60 -6.83
N ASP A 3 10.31 40.39 -7.09
CA ASP A 3 10.61 39.25 -6.23
C ASP A 3 11.99 38.71 -6.65
N THR A 4 13.05 39.18 -5.98
CA THR A 4 14.40 38.62 -6.17
C THR A 4 14.49 37.29 -5.43
N LEU A 5 14.54 36.20 -6.18
CA LEU A 5 14.59 34.84 -5.63
C LEU A 5 16.05 34.35 -5.63
N TRP A 6 16.59 34.09 -4.43
CA TRP A 6 17.96 33.59 -4.26
C TRP A 6 17.97 32.06 -4.36
N VAL A 7 18.76 31.52 -5.28
CA VAL A 7 18.96 30.07 -5.44
C VAL A 7 20.38 29.73 -5.00
N GLU A 8 20.54 29.18 -3.80
CA GLU A 8 21.82 28.61 -3.37
C GLU A 8 21.88 27.14 -3.84
N TRP A 9 22.86 26.81 -4.69
CA TRP A 9 23.12 25.44 -5.11
C TRP A 9 24.52 25.03 -4.64
N LYS A 10 24.60 23.97 -3.84
CA LYS A 10 25.87 23.35 -3.44
C LYS A 10 26.13 22.14 -4.31
N ALA A 11 27.30 22.10 -4.95
CA ALA A 11 27.77 20.92 -5.66
C ALA A 11 27.75 19.68 -4.73
N PRO A 12 27.44 18.48 -5.25
CA PRO A 12 27.31 17.28 -4.44
C PRO A 12 28.68 16.79 -3.95
N GLY A 13 29.13 17.34 -2.82
CA GLY A 13 30.21 16.85 -1.99
C GLY A 13 29.68 16.48 -0.60
N ASN A 14 29.40 15.19 -0.39
CA ASN A 14 29.21 14.52 0.91
C ASN A 14 28.10 15.01 1.88
N LEU A 15 27.03 15.66 1.41
CA LEU A 15 25.80 15.80 2.18
C LEU A 15 24.59 15.42 1.32
N LEU A 16 24.12 14.18 1.48
CA LEU A 16 22.98 13.57 0.78
C LEU A 16 21.63 14.08 1.34
N HIS A 17 21.36 15.37 1.17
CA HIS A 17 19.98 15.86 1.15
C HIS A 17 19.68 16.28 -0.29
N SER A 18 18.70 15.64 -0.93
CA SER A 18 18.26 16.02 -2.27
C SER A 18 17.72 17.46 -2.23
N PRO A 19 18.31 18.42 -2.97
CA PRO A 19 17.84 19.80 -2.94
C PRO A 19 16.57 20.02 -3.77
N THR A 20 16.01 18.98 -4.38
CA THR A 20 14.79 19.06 -5.20
C THR A 20 13.49 19.20 -4.41
N GLN A 21 13.52 19.17 -3.06
CA GLN A 21 12.29 19.11 -2.26
C GLN A 21 11.61 20.44 -1.86
N SER A 22 12.13 21.63 -2.20
CA SER A 22 11.42 22.87 -1.81
C SER A 22 11.40 24.04 -2.80
N PHE A 23 11.70 23.81 -4.08
CA PHE A 23 11.78 24.92 -5.04
C PHE A 23 10.45 25.48 -5.55
N MET A 24 9.32 24.85 -5.24
CA MET A 24 8.02 25.23 -5.78
C MET A 24 7.01 25.43 -4.65
N PRO A 25 6.74 26.69 -4.26
CA PRO A 25 5.58 27.00 -3.44
C PRO A 25 4.32 26.52 -4.18
N ARG A 26 3.49 25.70 -3.54
CA ARG A 26 2.27 25.13 -4.14
C ARG A 26 1.25 26.19 -4.57
N ASP A 27 1.42 27.44 -4.15
CA ASP A 27 0.42 28.51 -4.29
C ASP A 27 0.79 29.63 -5.29
N LEU A 28 1.83 29.46 -6.13
CA LEU A 28 2.12 30.41 -7.21
C LEU A 28 1.14 30.26 -8.39
N HIS A 29 -0.14 30.57 -8.18
CA HIS A 29 -1.12 30.70 -9.26
C HIS A 29 -0.95 32.00 -10.07
N SER A 30 -0.16 32.96 -9.56
CA SER A 30 0.21 34.15 -10.32
C SER A 30 1.46 33.88 -11.17
N PRO A 31 1.43 34.15 -12.49
CA PRO A 31 2.60 33.99 -13.33
C PRO A 31 3.75 34.91 -12.85
N LEU A 32 4.94 34.34 -12.71
CA LEU A 32 6.15 35.07 -12.39
C LEU A 32 6.41 36.13 -13.47
N LYS A 33 6.44 37.40 -13.09
CA LYS A 33 6.65 38.50 -14.06
C LYS A 33 8.12 38.65 -14.46
N ALA A 34 9.02 38.46 -13.51
CA ALA A 34 10.45 38.59 -13.69
C ALA A 34 11.19 37.58 -12.80
N LEU A 35 12.33 37.08 -13.28
CA LEU A 35 13.25 36.23 -12.54
C LEU A 35 14.68 36.60 -12.94
N ASP A 36 15.48 36.96 -11.94
CA ASP A 36 16.91 37.24 -12.08
C ASP A 36 17.67 36.11 -11.37
N VAL A 37 18.39 35.29 -12.15
CA VAL A 37 19.15 34.15 -11.64
C VAL A 37 20.62 34.51 -11.57
N ILE A 38 21.13 34.49 -10.35
CA ILE A 38 22.51 34.81 -10.04
C ILE A 38 23.26 33.50 -9.76
N ILE A 39 24.25 33.17 -10.59
CA ILE A 39 25.03 31.91 -10.45
C ILE A 39 26.32 32.20 -9.69
N ILE A 40 26.51 31.53 -8.54
CA ILE A 40 27.76 31.51 -7.78
C ILE A 40 28.48 30.20 -8.08
N THR A 41 29.60 30.27 -8.79
CA THR A 41 30.46 29.11 -9.06
C THR A 41 31.34 28.84 -7.86
N GLN A 42 30.79 28.14 -6.86
CA GLN A 42 31.52 27.71 -5.68
C GLN A 42 31.88 26.22 -5.82
N GLY A 43 33.16 25.89 -5.66
CA GLY A 43 33.67 24.52 -5.64
C GLY A 43 33.97 23.92 -7.02
N LEU A 44 33.57 24.56 -8.13
CA LEU A 44 33.90 24.18 -9.53
C LEU A 44 35.41 24.23 -9.82
N GLU A 45 36.14 24.99 -9.02
CA GLU A 45 37.59 25.15 -9.05
C GLU A 45 38.40 23.95 -8.59
N ILE A 46 37.81 23.00 -7.85
CA ILE A 46 38.52 21.78 -7.48
C ILE A 46 38.33 20.80 -8.64
N PRO A 47 39.37 20.51 -9.46
CA PRO A 47 39.33 19.40 -10.40
C PRO A 47 39.29 18.09 -9.61
N SER A 48 38.12 17.78 -9.06
CA SER A 48 37.78 16.44 -8.61
C SER A 48 37.96 15.53 -9.81
N ARG A 49 38.76 14.47 -9.65
CA ARG A 49 39.13 13.53 -10.72
C ARG A 49 37.93 12.87 -11.45
N ASN A 50 36.71 13.06 -10.95
CA ASN A 50 35.49 12.47 -11.51
C ASN A 50 34.46 13.52 -11.96
N TRP A 51 34.82 14.80 -12.01
CA TRP A 51 33.89 15.85 -12.40
C TRP A 51 34.05 16.20 -13.88
N ASN A 52 33.16 15.66 -14.70
CA ASN A 52 32.98 16.13 -16.08
C ASN A 52 32.25 17.48 -16.00
N GLY A 53 32.97 18.58 -16.23
CA GLY A 53 32.49 19.94 -15.96
C GLY A 53 31.17 20.30 -16.64
N GLU A 54 30.97 19.89 -17.91
CA GLU A 54 29.77 20.20 -18.70
C GLU A 54 28.49 19.57 -18.12
N ASP A 55 28.53 18.30 -17.71
CA ASP A 55 27.38 17.58 -17.13
C ASP A 55 26.89 18.21 -15.82
N SER A 56 27.73 18.99 -15.15
CA SER A 56 27.45 19.52 -13.82
C SER A 56 26.62 20.81 -13.88
N ILE A 57 26.87 21.67 -14.87
CA ILE A 57 26.11 22.93 -15.03
C ILE A 57 24.70 22.64 -15.54
N LEU A 58 24.57 21.75 -16.53
CA LEU A 58 23.26 21.33 -17.03
C LEU A 58 22.37 20.78 -15.90
N LYS A 59 22.96 20.00 -14.96
CA LYS A 59 22.27 19.52 -13.76
C LYS A 59 21.86 20.65 -12.81
N CYS A 60 22.74 21.63 -12.59
CA CYS A 60 22.43 22.80 -11.75
C CYS A 60 21.30 23.67 -12.34
N LEU A 61 21.25 23.79 -13.67
CA LEU A 61 20.26 24.61 -14.38
C LEU A 61 18.96 23.86 -14.69
N GLN A 62 18.94 22.52 -14.54
CA GLN A 62 17.77 21.68 -14.80
C GLN A 62 16.49 22.17 -14.10
N PRO A 63 16.50 22.66 -12.84
CA PRO A 63 15.29 23.20 -12.21
C PRO A 63 14.68 24.38 -12.95
N LEU A 64 15.50 25.22 -13.61
CA LEU A 64 15.01 26.38 -14.38
C LEU A 64 14.24 25.93 -15.61
N GLN A 65 14.56 24.76 -16.18
CA GLN A 65 13.83 24.19 -17.30
C GLN A 65 12.38 23.82 -16.95
N LEU A 66 11.99 23.83 -15.67
CA LEU A 66 10.61 23.60 -15.23
C LEU A 66 9.76 24.89 -15.20
N LEU A 67 10.37 26.06 -15.34
CA LEU A 67 9.67 27.34 -15.32
C LEU A 67 9.07 27.66 -16.69
N ARG A 68 7.88 28.27 -16.71
CA ARG A 68 7.20 28.72 -17.94
C ARG A 68 6.57 30.08 -17.74
N ASN A 69 6.33 30.76 -18.86
CA ASN A 69 5.62 32.03 -18.90
C ASN A 69 6.25 33.13 -18.02
N VAL A 70 7.58 33.10 -17.84
CA VAL A 70 8.27 34.17 -17.12
C VAL A 70 8.51 35.34 -18.07
N GLY A 71 7.99 36.53 -17.74
CA GLY A 71 8.08 37.70 -18.63
C GLY A 71 9.52 38.17 -18.88
N SER A 72 10.22 38.50 -17.80
CA SER A 72 11.64 38.86 -17.82
C SER A 72 12.47 37.75 -17.20
N PHE A 73 13.47 37.26 -17.91
CA PHE A 73 14.39 36.24 -17.41
C PHE A 73 15.80 36.60 -17.80
N VAL A 74 16.68 36.69 -16.81
CA VAL A 74 18.09 37.02 -16.95
C VAL A 74 18.89 36.04 -16.11
N ILE A 75 19.94 35.45 -16.69
CA ILE A 75 20.96 34.71 -15.95
C ILE A 75 22.22 35.58 -15.98
N ARG A 76 22.82 35.83 -14.83
CA ARG A 76 24.02 36.68 -14.77
C ARG A 76 25.02 36.19 -13.73
N LYS A 77 26.28 36.53 -13.96
CA LYS A 77 27.37 36.30 -13.00
C LYS A 77 27.24 37.28 -11.83
N VAL A 78 27.57 36.78 -10.64
CA VAL A 78 27.56 37.56 -9.40
C VAL A 78 28.66 38.61 -9.41
N ALA A 79 28.32 39.86 -9.08
CA ALA A 79 29.33 40.82 -8.61
C ALA A 79 29.66 40.51 -7.13
N LEU A 80 30.69 39.68 -6.89
CA LEU A 80 31.03 39.08 -5.59
C LEU A 80 31.11 40.07 -4.41
N SER A 81 31.42 41.34 -4.68
CA SER A 81 31.63 42.36 -3.65
C SER A 81 30.33 42.93 -3.06
N SER A 82 29.31 43.20 -3.88
CA SER A 82 28.14 43.98 -3.45
C SER A 82 26.84 43.19 -3.33
N GLU A 83 26.66 42.12 -4.10
CA GLU A 83 25.34 41.48 -4.22
C GLU A 83 25.16 40.26 -3.33
N VAL A 84 26.25 39.58 -2.97
CA VAL A 84 26.18 38.36 -2.15
C VAL A 84 25.85 38.71 -0.70
N PRO A 85 24.80 38.12 -0.10
CA PRO A 85 24.51 38.27 1.32
C PRO A 85 25.70 37.87 2.21
N ASP A 86 25.90 38.59 3.33
CA ASP A 86 27.04 38.38 4.23
C ASP A 86 27.11 36.95 4.81
N VAL A 87 25.96 36.29 4.94
CA VAL A 87 25.87 34.87 5.34
C VAL A 87 26.61 33.99 4.34
N ILE A 88 26.35 34.17 3.04
CA ILE A 88 27.02 33.40 1.98
C ILE A 88 28.49 33.81 1.89
N LYS A 89 28.80 35.11 1.98
CA LYS A 89 30.20 35.58 2.04
C LYS A 89 30.99 34.91 3.16
N SER A 90 30.38 34.72 4.34
CA SER A 90 31.02 34.06 5.49
C SER A 90 31.35 32.58 5.20
N LEU A 91 30.49 31.90 4.44
CA LEU A 91 30.71 30.52 3.99
C LEU A 91 31.80 30.44 2.91
N LEU A 92 31.96 31.49 2.10
CA LEU A 92 32.96 31.59 1.04
C LEU A 92 34.36 31.99 1.52
N LYS A 93 34.53 32.49 2.76
CA LYS A 93 35.81 33.07 3.25
C LYS A 93 37.05 32.19 3.11
N ASN A 94 36.88 30.87 3.06
CA ASN A 94 37.99 29.91 2.98
C ASN A 94 38.12 29.24 1.61
N GLN A 95 37.30 29.63 0.62
CA GLN A 95 37.31 29.04 -0.71
C GLN A 95 37.73 30.09 -1.73
N SER A 96 38.70 29.73 -2.56
CA SER A 96 39.07 30.54 -3.72
C SER A 96 37.93 30.47 -4.71
N VAL A 97 37.08 31.50 -4.74
CA VAL A 97 36.07 31.64 -5.79
C VAL A 97 36.83 31.74 -7.11
N ALA A 98 36.78 30.70 -7.94
CA ALA A 98 37.39 30.81 -9.25
C ALA A 98 36.55 31.74 -10.11
N ASP A 99 37.23 32.71 -10.71
CA ASP A 99 36.63 33.58 -11.70
C ASP A 99 36.39 32.88 -13.05
N SER A 100 36.89 31.65 -13.21
CA SER A 100 37.11 30.99 -14.49
C SER A 100 35.90 30.29 -15.11
N PHE A 101 34.72 30.36 -14.50
CA PHE A 101 33.51 29.85 -15.14
C PHE A 101 32.70 30.99 -15.74
N HIS A 102 32.53 30.95 -17.06
CA HIS A 102 31.75 31.92 -17.80
C HIS A 102 30.61 31.19 -18.52
N LEU A 103 29.36 31.39 -18.08
CA LEU A 103 28.20 30.95 -18.86
C LEU A 103 28.18 31.59 -20.26
N GLU A 104 28.86 32.73 -20.40
CA GLU A 104 29.13 33.41 -21.67
C GLU A 104 29.87 32.52 -22.68
N ASP A 105 30.57 31.47 -22.22
CA ASP A 105 31.21 30.47 -23.08
C ASP A 105 30.18 29.50 -23.71
N GLU A 106 28.96 29.44 -23.18
CA GLU A 106 27.85 28.56 -23.62
C GLU A 106 26.57 29.36 -23.98
N PRO A 107 26.64 30.31 -24.94
CA PRO A 107 25.52 31.19 -25.26
C PRO A 107 24.31 30.44 -25.84
N ALA A 108 24.55 29.26 -26.43
CA ALA A 108 23.49 28.40 -26.94
C ALA A 108 22.60 27.85 -25.80
N LEU A 109 23.23 27.42 -24.70
CA LEU A 109 22.52 26.89 -23.54
C LEU A 109 21.72 27.98 -22.82
N GLU A 110 22.30 29.17 -22.66
CA GLU A 110 21.61 30.33 -22.09
C GLU A 110 20.38 30.70 -22.92
N ALA A 111 20.54 30.77 -24.25
CA ALA A 111 19.44 31.06 -25.17
C ALA A 111 18.34 29.98 -25.11
N GLU A 112 18.71 28.70 -25.03
CA GLU A 112 17.77 27.59 -24.92
C GLU A 112 16.95 27.67 -23.62
N ILE A 113 17.61 27.83 -22.47
CA ILE A 113 16.93 27.95 -21.17
C ILE A 113 16.06 29.21 -21.18
N GLY A 114 16.58 30.34 -21.66
CA GLY A 114 15.83 31.59 -21.75
C GLY A 114 14.57 31.47 -22.63
N GLN A 115 14.66 30.74 -23.75
CA GLN A 115 13.52 30.44 -24.60
C GLN A 115 12.52 29.54 -23.90
N LEU A 116 12.97 28.46 -23.26
CA LEU A 116 12.11 27.52 -22.52
C LEU A 116 11.34 28.22 -21.41
N VAL A 117 12.02 29.02 -20.59
CA VAL A 117 11.46 29.75 -19.45
C VAL A 117 10.40 30.79 -19.87
N LYS A 118 10.62 31.46 -21.01
CA LYS A 118 9.66 32.42 -21.59
C LYS A 118 8.52 31.73 -22.35
N SER A 119 8.70 30.47 -22.76
CA SER A 119 7.70 29.74 -23.52
C SER A 119 6.49 29.34 -22.67
N ASN A 120 5.38 29.07 -23.35
CA ASN A 120 4.21 28.39 -22.78
C ASN A 120 4.18 26.90 -23.14
N GLN A 121 5.33 26.30 -23.44
CA GLN A 121 5.38 24.87 -23.74
C GLN A 121 5.06 24.05 -22.48
N PRO A 122 4.35 22.92 -22.61
CA PRO A 122 4.07 22.06 -21.45
C PRO A 122 5.38 21.60 -20.80
N VAL A 123 5.39 21.58 -19.47
CA VAL A 123 6.52 21.09 -18.66
C VAL A 123 6.32 19.62 -18.37
N GLU A 124 7.37 18.83 -18.54
CA GLU A 124 7.36 17.43 -18.16
C GLU A 124 7.93 17.26 -16.75
N PHE A 125 7.07 16.94 -15.79
CA PHE A 125 7.49 16.64 -14.43
C PHE A 125 7.89 15.18 -14.33
N LEU A 126 9.16 14.87 -14.60
CA LEU A 126 9.69 13.50 -14.63
C LEU A 126 9.39 12.72 -13.33
N VAL A 127 9.52 13.38 -12.17
CA VAL A 127 9.20 12.80 -10.86
C VAL A 127 7.72 12.41 -10.77
N GLU A 128 6.82 13.28 -11.23
CA GLU A 128 5.38 13.02 -11.24
C GLU A 128 5.02 11.90 -12.22
N MET A 129 5.63 11.88 -13.40
CA MET A 129 5.47 10.80 -14.37
C MET A 129 5.90 9.45 -13.78
N HIS A 130 7.03 9.42 -13.06
CA HIS A 130 7.49 8.22 -12.35
C HIS A 130 6.49 7.81 -11.26
N ASN A 131 6.03 8.75 -10.41
CA ASN A 131 5.09 8.45 -9.33
C ASN A 131 3.75 7.94 -9.85
N ASN A 132 3.25 8.51 -10.94
CA ASN A 132 2.04 8.04 -11.62
C ASN A 132 2.24 6.63 -12.19
N CYS A 133 3.41 6.35 -12.77
CA CYS A 133 3.74 5.02 -13.30
C CYS A 133 3.91 3.98 -12.19
N ALA A 134 4.53 4.36 -11.07
CA ALA A 134 4.67 3.50 -9.89
C ALA A 134 3.30 3.19 -9.28
N SER A 135 2.44 4.22 -9.09
CA SER A 135 1.08 4.06 -8.59
C SER A 135 0.23 3.16 -9.49
N TYR A 136 0.42 3.25 -10.81
CA TYR A 136 -0.21 2.36 -11.79
C TYR A 136 0.24 0.89 -11.62
N ALA A 137 1.48 0.65 -11.20
CA ALA A 137 2.02 -0.70 -10.99
C ALA A 137 1.69 -1.29 -9.61
N THR A 138 1.46 -0.46 -8.59
CA THR A 138 1.22 -0.87 -7.19
C THR A 138 0.12 -1.93 -7.01
N PRO A 139 -1.05 -1.89 -7.68
CA PRO A 139 -2.08 -2.92 -7.50
C PRO A 139 -1.61 -4.34 -7.84
N PHE A 140 -0.63 -4.48 -8.75
CA PHE A 140 -0.11 -5.79 -9.17
C PHE A 140 0.90 -6.34 -8.17
N GLU A 141 1.55 -5.47 -7.38
CA GLU A 141 2.50 -5.84 -6.34
C GLU A 141 1.86 -6.70 -5.24
N ARG A 142 0.55 -6.54 -5.01
CA ARG A 142 -0.19 -7.26 -3.97
C ARG A 142 -0.59 -8.68 -4.37
N SER A 143 -0.42 -9.07 -5.63
CA SER A 143 -0.48 -10.48 -5.97
C SER A 143 0.75 -11.16 -5.35
N GLY A 144 0.57 -12.21 -4.55
CA GLY A 144 1.64 -12.77 -3.70
C GLY A 144 2.91 -13.21 -4.45
N GLU A 145 2.86 -13.37 -5.76
CA GLU A 145 4.03 -13.65 -6.60
C GLU A 145 4.93 -12.41 -6.87
N LEU A 146 4.38 -11.21 -6.63
CA LEU A 146 4.93 -9.92 -7.05
C LEU A 146 5.50 -9.12 -5.86
N SER A 147 4.87 -9.25 -4.69
CA SER A 147 5.24 -8.59 -3.42
C SER A 147 6.67 -8.89 -2.98
N ASP A 148 7.07 -10.17 -2.99
CA ASP A 148 8.31 -10.62 -2.34
C ASP A 148 9.57 -10.11 -3.06
N ASN A 149 9.51 -9.84 -4.36
CA ASN A 149 10.67 -9.38 -5.14
C ASN A 149 10.73 -7.86 -5.32
N LEU A 150 9.58 -7.17 -5.32
CA LEU A 150 9.52 -5.73 -5.58
C LEU A 150 9.93 -4.93 -4.36
N MET A 151 9.41 -5.32 -3.19
CA MET A 151 9.65 -4.59 -1.94
C MET A 151 11.11 -4.72 -1.50
N GLU A 152 11.71 -5.91 -1.65
CA GLU A 152 13.10 -6.11 -1.27
C GLU A 152 14.02 -5.17 -2.10
N ARG A 153 13.97 -5.20 -3.43
CA ARG A 153 14.89 -4.38 -4.25
C ARG A 153 14.58 -2.87 -4.24
N TYR A 154 13.31 -2.49 -4.22
CA TYR A 154 12.92 -1.08 -4.25
C TYR A 154 13.14 -0.41 -2.88
N CYS A 155 12.83 -1.11 -1.78
CA CYS A 155 13.14 -0.61 -0.43
C CYS A 155 14.63 -0.61 -0.16
N TRP A 156 15.40 -1.57 -0.66
CA TRP A 156 16.86 -1.56 -0.51
C TRP A 156 17.49 -0.28 -1.06
N HIS A 157 17.07 0.19 -2.24
CA HIS A 157 17.60 1.44 -2.82
C HIS A 157 17.04 2.71 -2.19
N ARG A 158 15.78 2.70 -1.74
CA ARG A 158 15.19 3.84 -1.02
C ARG A 158 15.85 4.01 0.36
N LEU A 159 16.02 2.91 1.10
CA LEU A 159 16.65 2.90 2.42
C LEU A 159 18.18 3.12 2.34
N SER A 160 18.86 2.65 1.29
CA SER A 160 20.30 2.91 1.13
C SER A 160 20.62 4.37 0.83
N ASN A 161 19.72 5.10 0.19
CA ASN A 161 19.90 6.53 -0.12
C ASN A 161 19.44 7.46 1.02
N GLU A 162 18.63 6.96 1.96
CA GLU A 162 18.15 7.74 3.12
C GLU A 162 19.00 7.58 4.38
N GLY A 163 20.04 6.73 4.43
CA GLY A 163 20.80 6.52 5.66
C GLY A 163 22.18 5.90 5.55
N ASP A 164 23.19 6.77 5.59
CA ASP A 164 24.61 6.45 5.89
C ASP A 164 24.84 5.97 7.35
N LEU A 165 23.83 5.40 8.02
CA LEU A 165 23.88 5.09 9.47
C LEU A 165 23.86 3.61 9.86
N TYR A 166 23.83 2.66 8.91
CA TYR A 166 23.99 1.23 9.25
C TYR A 166 25.21 0.61 8.59
N ARG A 167 26.40 1.01 9.06
CA ARG A 167 27.66 0.25 8.98
C ARG A 167 27.62 -1.02 9.87
N GLY A 168 26.51 -1.75 9.84
CA GLY A 168 26.31 -3.01 10.55
C GLY A 168 26.01 -4.10 9.54
N ARG A 169 27.06 -4.74 9.04
CA ARG A 169 27.09 -6.04 8.32
C ARG A 169 25.69 -6.60 8.00
N ILE A 170 25.08 -6.14 6.92
CA ILE A 170 23.79 -6.67 6.49
C ILE A 170 24.05 -8.04 5.88
N VAL A 171 23.57 -9.07 6.57
CA VAL A 171 23.52 -10.44 6.09
C VAL A 171 22.56 -10.43 4.91
N THR A 172 23.07 -10.54 3.68
CA THR A 172 22.23 -10.92 2.55
C THR A 172 21.57 -12.24 2.94
N PRO A 173 20.23 -12.36 2.92
CA PRO A 173 19.59 -13.65 3.07
C PRO A 173 20.21 -14.57 2.01
N ARG A 174 20.87 -15.65 2.45
CA ARG A 174 21.44 -16.65 1.55
C ARG A 174 20.28 -17.17 0.69
N SER A 175 20.23 -16.66 -0.53
CA SER A 175 19.22 -16.96 -1.54
C SER A 175 19.27 -18.45 -1.89
N GLY A 176 18.38 -19.22 -1.27
CA GLY A 176 17.95 -20.55 -1.71
C GLY A 176 16.80 -20.50 -2.71
N TYR A 177 16.54 -19.36 -3.36
CA TYR A 177 15.41 -19.22 -4.27
C TYR A 177 15.75 -19.85 -5.63
N SER A 178 15.10 -20.98 -5.87
CA SER A 178 15.03 -21.71 -7.13
C SER A 178 14.76 -20.78 -8.30
N SER A 179 15.54 -20.96 -9.37
CA SER A 179 15.44 -20.35 -10.69
C SER A 179 14.07 -20.53 -11.36
N ARG A 180 13.02 -19.88 -10.86
CA ARG A 180 11.74 -19.82 -11.57
C ARG A 180 11.86 -18.79 -12.69
N PRO A 181 11.47 -19.11 -13.94
CA PRO A 181 11.56 -18.18 -15.06
C PRO A 181 10.65 -16.96 -14.79
N HIS A 182 11.30 -15.86 -14.45
CA HIS A 182 10.67 -14.60 -14.06
C HIS A 182 9.97 -13.92 -15.24
N ARG A 183 8.73 -14.33 -15.58
CA ARG A 183 7.94 -13.71 -16.65
C ARG A 183 7.72 -12.20 -16.46
N PHE A 184 7.93 -11.67 -15.26
CA PHE A 184 7.76 -10.26 -14.94
C PHE A 184 9.05 -9.42 -14.99
N GLN A 185 10.21 -10.03 -15.26
CA GLN A 185 11.51 -9.35 -15.24
C GLN A 185 11.60 -8.07 -16.12
N PRO A 186 10.95 -7.98 -17.30
CA PRO A 186 11.00 -6.76 -18.11
C PRO A 186 10.31 -5.56 -17.45
N ALA A 187 9.14 -5.77 -16.84
CA ALA A 187 8.38 -4.70 -16.18
C ALA A 187 9.13 -4.18 -14.94
N TYR A 188 9.72 -5.10 -14.15
CA TYR A 188 10.55 -4.75 -13.00
C TYR A 188 11.78 -3.95 -13.37
N ASN A 189 12.53 -4.42 -14.37
CA ASN A 189 13.71 -3.71 -14.84
C ASN A 189 13.31 -2.33 -15.36
N ALA A 190 12.18 -2.22 -16.08
CA ALA A 190 11.68 -0.94 -16.55
C ALA A 190 11.31 0.01 -15.40
N LEU A 191 10.63 -0.47 -14.34
CA LEU A 191 10.33 0.35 -13.14
C LEU A 191 11.61 0.86 -12.46
N TYR A 192 12.63 0.01 -12.33
CA TYR A 192 13.94 0.45 -11.81
C TYR A 192 14.62 1.46 -12.72
N GLN A 193 14.61 1.23 -14.04
CA GLN A 193 15.20 2.15 -15.01
C GLN A 193 14.43 3.48 -15.09
N LEU A 194 13.14 3.54 -14.74
CA LEU A 194 12.41 4.79 -14.57
C LEU A 194 13.04 5.64 -13.46
N PHE A 195 13.32 5.04 -12.30
CA PHE A 195 13.95 5.75 -11.19
C PHE A 195 15.31 6.32 -11.59
N ILE A 196 16.15 5.51 -12.24
CA ILE A 196 17.47 5.96 -12.74
C ILE A 196 17.31 7.08 -13.77
N ALA A 197 16.32 6.99 -14.67
CA ALA A 197 16.05 8.04 -15.65
C ALA A 197 15.61 9.35 -14.99
N VAL A 198 14.80 9.30 -13.93
CA VAL A 198 14.44 10.50 -13.13
C VAL A 198 15.69 11.14 -12.52
N GLN A 199 16.55 10.35 -11.87
CA GLN A 199 17.78 10.84 -11.24
C GLN A 199 18.73 11.50 -12.24
N ASN A 200 18.75 10.99 -13.47
CA ASN A 200 19.60 11.51 -14.54
C ASN A 200 18.94 12.63 -15.35
N GLY A 201 17.67 12.96 -15.11
CA GLY A 201 16.94 13.92 -15.95
C GLY A 201 16.62 13.43 -17.37
N ASP A 202 16.71 12.13 -17.64
CA ASP A 202 16.55 11.55 -18.97
C ASP A 202 15.06 11.27 -19.27
N GLY A 203 14.37 12.29 -19.76
CA GLY A 203 12.95 12.20 -20.13
C GLY A 203 12.65 11.18 -21.24
N VAL A 204 13.59 10.95 -22.16
CA VAL A 204 13.42 10.02 -23.28
C VAL A 204 13.42 8.58 -22.77
N LYS A 205 14.44 8.22 -21.98
CA LYS A 205 14.54 6.89 -21.38
C LYS A 205 13.41 6.64 -20.38
N LEU A 206 12.96 7.68 -19.67
CA LEU A 206 11.79 7.59 -18.80
C LEU A 206 10.53 7.20 -19.59
N LYS A 207 10.22 7.90 -20.69
CA LYS A 207 9.06 7.58 -21.54
C LYS A 207 9.11 6.18 -22.12
N GLN A 208 10.30 5.75 -22.57
CA GLN A 208 10.50 4.41 -23.11
C GLN A 208 10.22 3.33 -22.05
N ASN A 209 10.79 3.47 -20.84
CA ASN A 209 10.53 2.51 -19.77
C ASN A 209 9.07 2.54 -19.30
N ARG A 210 8.43 3.71 -19.25
CA ARG A 210 7.01 3.85 -18.93
C ARG A 210 6.15 3.06 -19.92
N ARG A 211 6.46 3.14 -21.22
CA ARG A 211 5.77 2.35 -22.26
C ARG A 211 5.91 0.85 -22.00
N THR A 212 7.12 0.39 -21.66
CA THR A 212 7.38 -1.02 -21.32
C THR A 212 6.55 -1.49 -20.12
N VAL A 213 6.46 -0.66 -19.07
CA VAL A 213 5.65 -0.96 -17.88
C VAL A 213 4.16 -1.06 -18.25
N ILE A 214 3.64 -0.08 -19.00
CA ILE A 214 2.23 -0.06 -19.41
C ILE A 214 1.90 -1.30 -20.26
N GLU A 215 2.71 -1.62 -21.26
CA GLU A 215 2.45 -2.75 -22.14
C GLU A 215 2.52 -4.09 -21.40
N ALA A 216 3.45 -4.22 -20.45
CA ALA A 216 3.56 -5.43 -19.63
C ALA A 216 2.32 -5.66 -18.73
N PHE A 217 1.73 -4.60 -18.18
CA PHE A 217 0.56 -4.71 -17.30
C PHE A 217 -0.79 -4.60 -18.02
N LYS A 218 -0.80 -4.23 -19.31
CA LYS A 218 -2.01 -4.03 -20.12
C LYS A 218 -2.98 -5.21 -20.06
N ASN A 219 -2.47 -6.43 -20.27
CA ASN A 219 -3.31 -7.64 -20.26
C ASN A 219 -3.90 -7.93 -18.87
N GLN A 220 -3.18 -7.58 -17.80
CA GLN A 220 -3.69 -7.78 -16.44
C GLN A 220 -4.80 -6.78 -16.11
N TYR A 221 -4.63 -5.51 -16.50
CA TYR A 221 -5.70 -4.51 -16.39
C TYR A 221 -6.94 -4.89 -17.17
N GLN A 222 -6.79 -5.39 -18.40
CA GLN A 222 -7.92 -5.85 -19.19
C GLN A 222 -8.69 -6.97 -18.47
N ARG A 223 -7.99 -7.97 -17.93
CA ARG A 223 -8.60 -9.06 -17.16
C ARG A 223 -9.33 -8.57 -15.91
N ILE A 224 -8.77 -7.59 -15.19
CA ILE A 224 -9.41 -6.99 -14.02
C ILE A 224 -10.68 -6.23 -14.45
N GLY A 225 -10.61 -5.44 -15.52
CA GLY A 225 -11.77 -4.73 -16.07
C GLY A 225 -12.88 -5.68 -16.48
N GLU A 226 -12.55 -6.78 -17.19
CA GLU A 226 -13.50 -7.83 -17.55
C GLU A 226 -14.14 -8.46 -16.31
N ALA A 227 -13.36 -8.77 -15.27
CA ALA A 227 -13.86 -9.32 -14.02
C ALA A 227 -14.80 -8.35 -13.29
N VAL A 228 -14.49 -7.05 -13.26
CA VAL A 228 -15.36 -6.01 -12.67
C VAL A 228 -16.69 -5.93 -13.42
N LEU A 229 -16.68 -5.91 -14.76
CA LEU A 229 -17.91 -5.90 -15.56
C LEU A 229 -18.75 -7.16 -15.33
N LEU A 230 -18.13 -8.34 -15.21
CA LEU A 230 -18.83 -9.57 -14.88
C LEU A 230 -19.47 -9.51 -13.49
N LEU A 231 -18.79 -8.94 -12.49
CA LEU A 231 -19.33 -8.72 -11.16
C LEU A 231 -20.49 -7.72 -11.15
N GLU A 232 -20.39 -6.63 -11.92
CA GLU A 232 -21.49 -5.68 -12.10
C GLU A 232 -22.71 -6.34 -12.75
N ASN A 233 -22.51 -7.15 -13.77
CA ASN A 233 -23.57 -7.93 -14.41
C ASN A 233 -24.21 -8.93 -13.44
N TYR A 234 -23.40 -9.63 -12.65
CA TYR A 234 -23.87 -10.55 -11.62
C TYR A 234 -24.69 -9.83 -10.55
N PHE A 235 -24.21 -8.66 -10.09
CA PHE A 235 -24.93 -7.81 -9.15
C PHE A 235 -26.24 -7.26 -9.73
N ALA A 236 -26.24 -6.88 -11.01
CA ALA A 236 -27.42 -6.45 -11.73
C ALA A 236 -28.47 -7.57 -11.84
N ALA A 237 -28.06 -8.83 -11.99
CA ALA A 237 -28.98 -9.97 -12.01
C ALA A 237 -29.78 -10.10 -10.69
N PHE A 238 -29.14 -9.85 -9.54
CA PHE A 238 -29.85 -9.79 -8.25
C PHE A 238 -30.78 -8.58 -8.15
N ARG A 239 -30.41 -7.45 -8.76
CA ARG A 239 -31.26 -6.25 -8.83
C ARG A 239 -32.50 -6.46 -9.71
N LEU A 240 -32.36 -7.17 -10.83
CA LEU A 240 -33.52 -7.54 -11.66
C LEU A 240 -34.50 -8.43 -10.89
N GLN A 241 -33.97 -9.36 -10.10
CA GLN A 241 -34.78 -10.22 -9.22
C GLN A 241 -35.46 -9.47 -8.08
N THR A 242 -34.92 -8.33 -7.64
CA THR A 242 -35.52 -7.48 -6.60
C THR A 242 -36.42 -6.37 -7.16
N GLN A 243 -36.15 -5.84 -8.36
CA GLN A 243 -36.98 -4.81 -9.02
C GLN A 243 -38.22 -5.37 -9.70
N GLN A 244 -38.19 -6.60 -10.23
CA GLN A 244 -39.42 -7.27 -10.67
C GLN A 244 -40.25 -7.80 -9.49
N GLY A 245 -39.69 -7.75 -8.27
CA GLY A 245 -40.22 -8.47 -7.13
C GLY A 245 -40.26 -9.99 -7.39
N PRO A 246 -40.49 -10.80 -6.36
CA PRO A 246 -41.00 -12.14 -6.62
C PRO A 246 -42.29 -12.01 -7.42
N THR A 247 -42.46 -12.81 -8.47
CA THR A 247 -43.70 -12.85 -9.26
C THR A 247 -44.90 -12.96 -8.31
N LEU A 248 -46.06 -12.40 -8.69
CA LEU A 248 -47.26 -12.46 -7.88
C LEU A 248 -47.58 -13.91 -7.45
N GLU A 249 -47.37 -14.87 -8.36
CA GLU A 249 -47.45 -16.31 -8.07
C GLU A 249 -46.49 -16.75 -6.96
N PHE A 250 -45.21 -16.39 -7.02
CA PHE A 250 -44.26 -16.71 -5.96
C PHE A 250 -44.64 -16.05 -4.63
N ARG A 251 -45.14 -14.81 -4.64
CA ARG A 251 -45.60 -14.12 -3.43
C ARG A 251 -46.83 -14.78 -2.82
N ILE A 252 -47.77 -15.22 -3.67
CA ILE A 252 -48.96 -15.98 -3.26
C ILE A 252 -48.53 -17.32 -2.67
N GLN A 253 -47.65 -18.05 -3.35
CA GLN A 253 -47.16 -19.34 -2.89
C GLN A 253 -46.39 -19.21 -1.57
N LEU A 254 -45.49 -18.22 -1.45
CA LEU A 254 -44.80 -17.92 -0.22
C LEU A 254 -45.77 -17.58 0.92
N LYS A 255 -46.85 -16.81 0.65
CA LYS A 255 -47.87 -16.49 1.66
C LYS A 255 -48.78 -17.65 2.03
N MET A 256 -49.08 -18.55 1.08
CA MET A 256 -49.81 -19.78 1.34
C MET A 256 -49.00 -20.72 2.22
N GLU A 257 -47.71 -20.88 1.89
CA GLU A 257 -46.76 -21.64 2.68
C GLU A 257 -46.34 -20.92 3.97
N GLN A 258 -46.54 -19.61 4.08
CA GLN A 258 -46.16 -18.86 5.26
C GLN A 258 -46.90 -19.32 6.51
N LYS A 259 -48.18 -19.74 6.42
CA LYS A 259 -48.87 -20.36 7.56
C LYS A 259 -48.29 -21.73 7.93
N VAL A 260 -47.81 -22.47 6.93
CA VAL A 260 -47.19 -23.79 7.13
C VAL A 260 -45.82 -23.60 7.79
N ILE A 261 -45.01 -22.70 7.26
CA ILE A 261 -43.75 -22.22 7.83
C ILE A 261 -43.98 -21.69 9.25
N GLU A 262 -44.86 -20.72 9.46
CA GLU A 262 -45.16 -20.18 10.80
C GLU A 262 -45.66 -21.26 11.75
N ARG A 263 -46.43 -22.26 11.30
CA ARG A 263 -46.84 -23.40 12.14
C ARG A 263 -45.68 -24.33 12.49
N TYR A 264 -44.77 -24.59 11.55
CA TYR A 264 -43.57 -25.40 11.79
C TYR A 264 -42.52 -24.66 12.65
N TYR A 265 -42.39 -23.34 12.48
CA TYR A 265 -41.41 -22.52 13.20
C TYR A 265 -41.93 -22.03 14.55
N SER A 266 -43.24 -21.77 14.71
CA SER A 266 -43.84 -21.44 16.03
C SER A 266 -43.89 -22.62 17.00
N LEU A 267 -43.72 -23.84 16.48
CA LEU A 267 -43.61 -25.09 17.25
C LEU A 267 -42.20 -25.68 17.15
N MET A 268 -41.16 -24.85 16.89
CA MET A 268 -39.80 -25.38 16.92
C MET A 268 -39.58 -26.07 18.26
N PRO A 269 -39.18 -27.36 18.27
CA PRO A 269 -39.06 -28.13 19.51
C PRO A 269 -38.20 -27.46 20.57
N ALA A 270 -37.27 -26.58 20.19
CA ALA A 270 -36.45 -25.78 21.08
C ALA A 270 -37.14 -24.50 21.61
N GLU A 271 -38.07 -23.89 20.86
CA GLU A 271 -38.77 -22.67 21.30
C GLU A 271 -39.79 -22.94 22.41
N ILE A 272 -40.45 -24.11 22.37
CA ILE A 272 -41.44 -24.51 23.39
C ILE A 272 -40.81 -24.55 24.79
N PRO A 273 -39.70 -25.28 25.05
CA PRO A 273 -39.09 -25.34 26.37
C PRO A 273 -38.42 -24.02 26.76
N ILE A 274 -37.96 -23.19 25.81
CA ILE A 274 -37.45 -21.84 26.11
C ILE A 274 -38.57 -20.93 26.60
N ARG A 275 -39.74 -20.96 25.96
CA ARG A 275 -40.92 -20.20 26.41
C ARG A 275 -41.40 -20.68 27.77
N GLU A 276 -41.39 -22.00 28.01
CA GLU A 276 -41.74 -22.58 29.30
C GLU A 276 -40.74 -22.18 30.41
N LEU A 277 -39.44 -22.18 30.12
CA LEU A 277 -38.40 -21.71 31.05
C LEU A 277 -38.58 -20.23 31.38
N ASN A 278 -38.83 -19.38 30.37
CA ASN A 278 -39.07 -17.95 30.57
C ASN A 278 -40.35 -17.68 31.38
N TYR A 279 -41.42 -18.44 31.13
CA TYR A 279 -42.64 -18.34 31.92
C TYR A 279 -42.38 -18.68 33.39
N ARG A 280 -41.68 -19.78 33.68
CA ARG A 280 -41.36 -20.22 35.05
C ARG A 280 -40.43 -19.25 35.78
N LEU A 281 -39.46 -18.66 35.07
CA LEU A 281 -38.59 -17.62 35.61
C LEU A 281 -39.37 -16.36 36.00
N ASN A 282 -40.41 -16.01 35.26
CA ASN A 282 -41.25 -14.83 35.54
C ASN A 282 -42.26 -15.05 36.68
N GLU A 283 -42.63 -16.30 36.99
CA GLU A 283 -43.57 -16.62 38.09
C GLU A 283 -42.88 -16.91 39.44
N ASP A 284 -41.56 -16.71 39.55
CA ASP A 284 -40.75 -16.97 40.75
C ASP A 284 -40.83 -18.43 41.25
N VAL A 285 -41.18 -19.35 40.34
CA VAL A 285 -41.28 -20.78 40.60
C VAL A 285 -39.91 -21.41 40.42
N THR A 286 -39.09 -21.37 41.48
CA THR A 286 -37.70 -21.88 41.45
C THR A 286 -37.61 -23.40 41.43
N HIS A 287 -38.63 -24.10 41.92
CA HIS A 287 -38.68 -25.56 41.85
C HIS A 287 -38.89 -25.97 40.37
N ASN A 288 -38.04 -26.87 39.87
CA ASN A 288 -38.04 -27.39 38.49
C ASN A 288 -37.46 -26.47 37.39
N CYS A 289 -36.91 -25.29 37.71
CA CYS A 289 -36.18 -24.47 36.73
C CYS A 289 -34.96 -25.21 36.15
N PHE A 290 -34.27 -26.00 36.98
CA PHE A 290 -33.13 -26.81 36.57
C PHE A 290 -33.53 -27.87 35.52
N GLU A 291 -34.62 -28.60 35.74
CA GLU A 291 -35.10 -29.60 34.78
C GLU A 291 -35.54 -28.97 33.45
N SER A 292 -36.20 -27.81 33.51
CA SER A 292 -36.58 -27.06 32.30
C SER A 292 -35.34 -26.56 31.54
N PHE A 293 -34.32 -26.08 32.25
CA PHE A 293 -33.05 -25.67 31.66
C PHE A 293 -32.33 -26.85 30.99
N GLN A 294 -32.23 -28.00 31.67
CA GLN A 294 -31.65 -29.22 31.09
C GLN A 294 -32.37 -29.61 29.79
N LYS A 295 -33.71 -29.62 29.78
CA LYS A 295 -34.50 -29.94 28.58
C LYS A 295 -34.25 -28.97 27.42
N VAL A 296 -34.12 -27.67 27.70
CA VAL A 296 -33.78 -26.67 26.68
C VAL A 296 -32.40 -26.97 26.08
N VAL A 297 -31.41 -27.16 26.94
CA VAL A 297 -30.02 -27.40 26.52
C VAL A 297 -29.90 -28.71 25.75
N ASP A 298 -30.52 -29.80 26.20
CA ASP A 298 -30.53 -31.10 25.50
C ASP A 298 -31.16 -30.99 24.10
N ASN A 299 -32.22 -30.19 23.94
CA ASN A 299 -32.88 -29.99 22.65
C ASN A 299 -31.99 -29.20 21.69
N LEU A 300 -31.38 -28.11 22.16
CA LEU A 300 -30.43 -27.30 21.39
C LEU A 300 -29.20 -28.12 20.99
N ASP A 301 -28.67 -28.92 21.90
CA ASP A 301 -27.51 -29.78 21.66
C ASP A 301 -27.84 -30.89 20.66
N SER A 302 -29.01 -31.53 20.78
CA SER A 302 -29.51 -32.48 19.78
C SER A 302 -29.65 -31.85 18.39
N GLN A 303 -30.18 -30.63 18.30
CA GLN A 303 -30.32 -29.91 17.03
C GLN A 303 -28.95 -29.52 16.43
N PHE A 304 -28.02 -29.11 17.28
CA PHE A 304 -26.64 -28.82 16.90
C PHE A 304 -25.96 -30.07 16.31
N LEU A 305 -26.05 -31.21 16.99
CA LEU A 305 -25.49 -32.48 16.53
C LEU A 305 -26.12 -32.94 15.21
N LYS A 306 -27.45 -32.81 15.03
CA LYS A 306 -28.13 -33.12 13.76
C LYS A 306 -27.63 -32.25 12.62
N THR A 307 -27.48 -30.94 12.86
CA THR A 307 -26.98 -29.98 11.87
C THR A 307 -25.53 -30.30 11.50
N ARG A 308 -24.70 -30.65 12.49
CA ARG A 308 -23.31 -31.05 12.26
C ARG A 308 -23.23 -32.34 11.46
N LYS A 309 -24.04 -33.35 11.79
CA LYS A 309 -24.15 -34.60 11.03
C LYS A 309 -24.59 -34.36 9.59
N ALA A 310 -25.66 -33.59 9.37
CA ALA A 310 -26.15 -33.24 8.04
C ALA A 310 -25.13 -32.43 7.22
N ARG A 311 -24.27 -31.63 7.87
CA ARG A 311 -23.16 -30.95 7.21
C ARG A 311 -21.99 -31.88 6.89
N LYS A 312 -21.75 -32.95 7.67
CA LYS A 312 -20.70 -33.95 7.42
C LYS A 312 -21.10 -34.92 6.28
N GLU A 313 -22.36 -35.34 6.25
CA GLU A 313 -22.87 -36.39 5.34
C GLU A 313 -22.58 -36.15 3.84
N PRO A 314 -22.72 -34.94 3.26
CA PRO A 314 -22.36 -34.69 1.87
C PRO A 314 -20.88 -34.92 1.55
N PHE A 315 -19.99 -34.73 2.53
CA PHE A 315 -18.55 -34.93 2.36
C PHE A 315 -18.13 -36.40 2.50
N GLU A 316 -18.98 -37.27 3.08
CA GLU A 316 -18.70 -38.71 3.15
C GLU A 316 -18.73 -39.37 1.76
N TRP A 317 -19.50 -38.79 0.83
CA TRP A 317 -19.61 -39.22 -0.57
C TRP A 317 -18.60 -38.53 -1.50
N ASP A 318 -17.80 -37.60 -0.99
CA ASP A 318 -16.78 -36.93 -1.78
C ASP A 318 -15.58 -37.87 -2.03
N TRP A 319 -15.60 -38.49 -3.21
CA TRP A 319 -14.58 -39.40 -3.71
C TRP A 319 -13.17 -38.81 -3.75
N LEU A 320 -13.02 -37.48 -3.82
CA LEU A 320 -11.71 -36.82 -3.88
C LEU A 320 -11.02 -36.72 -2.51
N LYS A 321 -11.74 -36.90 -1.39
CA LYS A 321 -11.25 -36.77 0.00
C LYS A 321 -10.40 -35.51 0.27
N LYS A 322 -10.51 -34.50 -0.60
CA LYS A 322 -9.78 -33.24 -0.53
C LYS A 322 -10.83 -32.14 -0.41
N PRO A 323 -11.21 -31.75 0.81
CA PRO A 323 -12.05 -30.59 0.98
C PRO A 323 -11.23 -29.37 0.53
N GLU A 324 -11.46 -28.89 -0.69
CA GLU A 324 -10.98 -27.56 -1.11
C GLU A 324 -11.63 -26.45 -0.26
N CYS A 325 -12.64 -26.81 0.54
CA CYS A 325 -13.26 -25.97 1.54
C CYS A 325 -12.70 -26.31 2.94
N THR A 326 -11.63 -25.63 3.36
CA THR A 326 -11.18 -25.58 4.76
C THR A 326 -12.11 -24.72 5.61
N ILE A 327 -13.41 -25.02 5.61
CA ILE A 327 -14.25 -24.62 6.74
C ILE A 327 -13.73 -25.47 7.89
N GLY A 328 -13.21 -24.86 8.96
CA GLY A 328 -12.53 -25.51 10.09
C GLY A 328 -13.34 -26.54 10.90
N ILE A 329 -14.09 -27.41 10.23
CA ILE A 329 -14.92 -28.51 10.76
C ILE A 329 -14.07 -29.48 11.59
N ASN A 330 -12.79 -29.62 11.23
CA ASN A 330 -11.81 -30.48 11.91
C ASN A 330 -10.92 -29.73 12.91
N GLU A 331 -10.86 -28.38 12.87
CA GLU A 331 -9.99 -27.57 13.73
C GLU A 331 -10.57 -27.34 15.13
N ILE A 332 -11.86 -27.61 15.32
CA ILE A 332 -12.46 -27.81 16.66
C ILE A 332 -12.18 -29.26 17.10
N GLN A 333 -10.89 -29.63 17.10
CA GLN A 333 -10.37 -30.91 17.57
C GLN A 333 -10.49 -30.94 19.08
N GLY A 334 -11.68 -31.36 19.55
CA GLY A 334 -12.07 -31.11 20.92
C GLY A 334 -13.22 -31.96 21.40
N ARG A 335 -14.48 -31.49 21.27
CA ARG A 335 -15.47 -31.88 22.30
C ARG A 335 -16.96 -31.82 21.96
N LEU A 336 -17.42 -31.82 20.71
CA LEU A 336 -18.86 -31.57 20.45
C LEU A 336 -19.50 -32.50 19.42
N ASP A 337 -19.18 -33.80 19.48
CA ASP A 337 -19.94 -34.83 18.73
C ASP A 337 -20.80 -35.71 19.66
N GLU A 338 -20.81 -35.41 20.97
CA GLU A 338 -21.58 -36.11 21.99
C GLU A 338 -22.52 -35.14 22.70
N MET A 339 -23.64 -35.65 23.24
CA MET A 339 -24.53 -34.83 24.07
C MET A 339 -23.87 -34.45 25.40
N ILE A 340 -24.26 -33.31 25.97
CA ILE A 340 -23.84 -32.89 27.31
C ILE A 340 -24.18 -33.97 28.34
N ASN A 341 -23.15 -34.46 29.03
CA ASN A 341 -23.31 -35.41 30.13
C ASN A 341 -23.50 -34.64 31.45
N TRP A 342 -24.76 -34.44 31.86
CA TRP A 342 -25.11 -33.78 33.12
C TRP A 342 -24.60 -34.49 34.39
N ALA A 343 -24.25 -35.78 34.30
CA ALA A 343 -23.68 -36.53 35.42
C ALA A 343 -22.15 -36.41 35.51
N ALA A 344 -21.50 -35.77 34.52
CA ALA A 344 -20.07 -35.52 34.57
C ALA A 344 -19.78 -34.54 35.72
N LYS A 345 -18.92 -34.97 36.65
CA LYS A 345 -18.39 -34.05 37.66
C LYS A 345 -17.51 -33.04 36.95
N GLU A 346 -17.94 -31.77 36.96
CA GLU A 346 -17.11 -30.70 36.42
C GLU A 346 -15.74 -30.74 37.10
N PRO A 347 -14.64 -30.58 36.35
CA PRO A 347 -13.35 -30.37 36.96
C PRO A 347 -13.47 -29.13 37.84
N LEU A 348 -13.04 -29.23 39.10
CA LEU A 348 -12.95 -28.06 39.98
C LEU A 348 -12.06 -27.04 39.27
N ILE A 349 -12.61 -25.91 38.83
CA ILE A 349 -11.85 -24.84 38.19
C ILE A 349 -11.85 -23.68 39.19
N GLY A 350 -10.78 -23.57 39.95
CA GLY A 350 -10.61 -22.53 40.98
C GLY A 350 -9.27 -22.63 41.69
N PRO A 351 -8.79 -21.53 42.32
CA PRO A 351 -7.48 -21.46 42.98
C PRO A 351 -7.29 -22.45 44.14
N GLU A 352 -8.38 -23.02 44.67
CA GLU A 352 -8.37 -23.99 45.76
C GLU A 352 -7.63 -25.31 45.42
N LEU A 353 -7.43 -25.62 44.14
CA LEU A 353 -6.66 -26.79 43.71
C LEU A 353 -5.14 -26.63 43.86
N GLN A 354 -4.59 -25.41 43.93
CA GLN A 354 -3.15 -25.22 44.12
C GLN A 354 -2.68 -25.58 45.54
N GLY A 355 -3.59 -25.62 46.53
CA GLY A 355 -3.27 -25.94 47.92
C GLY A 355 -3.20 -27.43 48.26
N ARG A 356 -3.89 -28.31 47.53
CA ARG A 356 -4.01 -29.74 47.87
C ARG A 356 -3.00 -30.69 47.19
N LEU A 357 -2.21 -30.20 46.22
CA LEU A 357 -1.22 -31.02 45.51
C LEU A 357 0.23 -30.88 46.02
N ARG A 358 0.50 -30.06 47.04
CA ARG A 358 1.80 -30.07 47.74
C ARG A 358 1.82 -31.19 48.79
N LYS A 359 2.12 -32.43 48.35
CA LYS A 359 2.64 -33.42 49.31
C LYS A 359 3.99 -32.91 49.83
N PRO A 360 4.28 -33.01 51.15
CA PRO A 360 5.58 -32.66 51.68
C PRO A 360 6.63 -33.55 51.02
N LYS A 361 7.71 -32.95 50.50
CA LYS A 361 8.90 -33.71 50.10
C LYS A 361 9.49 -34.32 51.37
N GLU A 362 9.34 -35.62 51.54
CA GLU A 362 10.17 -36.37 52.47
C GLU A 362 11.61 -36.31 51.95
N PHE A 363 12.48 -35.64 52.71
CA PHE A 363 13.92 -35.73 52.52
C PHE A 363 14.39 -36.97 53.27
N TYR A 364 14.88 -37.96 52.53
CA TYR A 364 15.80 -38.98 53.01
C TYR A 364 16.99 -39.05 52.05
#